data_AF-A0A125RCV8-F1
#
_entry.id   AF-A0A125RCV8-F1
#
_cell.length_a   1.000
_cell.length_b   1.000
_cell.length_c   1.000
_cell.angle_alpha   90.00
_cell.angle_beta   90.00
_cell.angle_gamma   90.00
#
_symmetry.space_group_name_H-M   'P 1'
#
loop_
_entity.id
_entity.type
_entity.pdbx_description
1 polymer ?
#
loop_
_entity_poly.entity_id
_entity_poly.type
_entity_poly.pdbx_seq_one_letter_code
_entity_poly.pdbx_strand_id
1 'polypeptide(L)'
;MLNSLYEKAIAKRGFIQDLDSQTNIESQLEFNWFSRAINESADDFSIAAGDGSFNKKKFLTINFCAVGAESIIYDGKIKKIDDSDIFEISHVSFLDELLGNYMAIYELKCALRAIKDYDVDYYMLDGSILGDLQNAFPRGAKLPSKLRDNLDSSLLNEFERRLDLKNSGLVFPDLIDSLKLLEMPKNENSNKQEETNLHLASIEKIILLREILNYKERIISISKTSSDNELFGWNIPDIAFLDKFTKKQGISRIKYRKVFEKAAFPYHKEFFKELTFTVFYIRLQDNKNVLKVELPYRASEKEVLDIVEKINVLSVQGYPYLLNKAHNDVVITDRNMKELLKIAKIYETTNREVMSW
;
A
#
# COMPACT_ATOMS: atom_id res chain seq x y z
N MET A 1 -2.52 5.37 37.38
CA MET A 1 -1.55 4.91 36.36
C MET A 1 -1.14 6.03 35.40
N LEU A 2 -2.07 6.86 34.90
CA LEU A 2 -1.74 8.02 34.05
C LEU A 2 -0.87 9.06 34.78
N ASN A 3 -1.23 9.44 36.02
CA ASN A 3 -0.49 10.45 36.80
C ASN A 3 0.99 10.07 37.02
N SER A 4 1.26 8.82 37.38
CA SER A 4 2.63 8.30 37.52
C SER A 4 3.41 8.29 36.20
N LEU A 5 2.74 8.24 35.04
CA LEU A 5 3.39 8.37 33.74
C LEU A 5 3.73 9.83 33.43
N TYR A 6 2.84 10.78 33.79
CA TYR A 6 3.14 12.21 33.65
C TYR A 6 4.30 12.65 34.54
N GLU A 7 4.33 12.19 35.79
CA GLU A 7 5.46 12.44 36.70
C GLU A 7 6.77 11.88 36.14
N LYS A 8 6.75 10.66 35.58
CA LYS A 8 7.92 10.08 34.90
C LYS A 8 8.32 10.86 33.65
N ALA A 9 7.37 11.35 32.86
CA ALA A 9 7.65 12.15 31.67
C ALA A 9 8.31 13.48 32.03
N ILE A 10 7.83 14.12 33.10
CA ILE A 10 8.45 15.34 33.65
C ILE A 10 9.85 15.04 34.18
N ALA A 11 10.03 13.95 34.94
CA ALA A 11 11.34 13.53 35.45
C ALA A 11 12.34 13.17 34.35
N LYS A 12 11.85 12.75 33.18
CA LYS A 12 12.63 12.44 31.97
C LYS A 12 12.54 13.53 30.91
N ARG A 13 12.23 14.78 31.28
CA ARG A 13 12.20 15.89 30.32
C ARG A 13 13.56 16.05 29.65
N GLY A 14 13.60 16.13 28.32
CA GLY A 14 14.85 16.18 27.55
C GLY A 14 15.59 14.85 27.45
N PHE A 15 14.98 13.72 27.87
CA PHE A 15 15.54 12.38 27.69
C PHE A 15 15.66 11.98 26.21
N ILE A 16 14.74 12.49 25.37
CA ILE A 16 14.88 12.37 23.91
C ILE A 16 15.91 13.43 23.50
N GLN A 17 17.10 12.96 23.14
CA GLN A 17 18.12 13.80 22.52
C GLN A 17 17.77 13.94 21.04
N ASP A 18 17.57 15.18 20.59
CA ASP A 18 17.58 15.49 19.17
C ASP A 18 18.96 15.18 18.59
N LEU A 19 19.03 14.74 17.33
CA LEU A 19 20.30 14.59 16.63
C LEU A 19 21.15 15.87 16.79
N ASP A 20 22.25 15.73 17.52
CA ASP A 20 23.16 16.83 17.79
C ASP A 20 23.70 17.39 16.47
N SER A 21 23.80 18.72 16.43
CA SER A 21 24.42 19.53 15.38
C SER A 21 25.91 19.22 15.14
N GLN A 22 26.48 18.24 15.85
CA GLN A 22 27.86 17.75 15.68
C GLN A 22 27.99 16.70 14.57
N THR A 23 26.88 16.18 14.04
CA THR A 23 26.90 15.34 12.85
C THR A 23 27.13 16.25 11.63
N ASN A 24 28.02 15.90 10.70
CA ASN A 24 28.35 16.70 9.52
C ASN A 24 27.20 16.72 8.49
N ILE A 25 26.04 17.21 8.89
CA ILE A 25 24.77 17.26 8.16
C ILE A 25 24.95 17.99 6.83
N GLU A 26 25.66 19.12 6.85
CA GLU A 26 25.88 19.94 5.66
C GLU A 26 26.60 19.14 4.56
N SER A 27 27.71 18.46 4.89
CA SER A 27 28.42 17.60 3.94
C SER A 27 27.56 16.47 3.38
N GLN A 28 26.66 15.92 4.20
CA GLN A 28 25.78 14.83 3.76
C GLN A 28 24.71 15.34 2.81
N LEU A 29 24.20 16.55 3.02
CA LEU A 29 23.19 17.16 2.17
C LEU A 29 23.76 17.63 0.84
N GLU A 30 24.99 18.16 0.82
CA GLU A 30 25.65 18.73 -0.37
C GLU A 30 25.58 17.80 -1.60
N PHE A 31 25.71 16.49 -1.39
CA PHE A 31 25.72 15.50 -2.48
C PHE A 31 24.43 14.67 -2.60
N ASN A 32 23.49 14.85 -1.67
CA ASN A 32 22.27 14.04 -1.61
C ASN A 32 20.98 14.85 -1.74
N TRP A 33 21.02 16.18 -1.67
CA TRP A 33 19.85 17.04 -1.88
C TRP A 33 20.17 18.23 -2.80
N PHE A 34 19.43 18.31 -3.90
CA PHE A 34 19.57 19.35 -4.90
C PHE A 34 18.39 20.31 -4.79
N SER A 35 18.63 21.47 -4.16
CA SER A 35 17.62 22.53 -4.06
C SER A 35 17.39 23.12 -5.45
N ARG A 36 16.16 23.01 -5.94
CA ARG A 36 15.76 23.52 -7.24
C ARG A 36 14.26 23.80 -7.28
N ALA A 37 13.87 24.81 -8.04
CA ALA A 37 12.48 25.01 -8.37
C ALA A 37 11.99 23.80 -9.18
N ILE A 38 10.78 23.34 -8.86
CA ILE A 38 10.08 22.31 -9.61
C ILE A 38 8.99 23.01 -10.41
N ASN A 39 9.11 22.96 -11.74
CA ASN A 39 8.12 23.57 -12.62
C ASN A 39 6.90 22.64 -12.76
N GLU A 40 5.87 23.14 -13.43
CA GLU A 40 4.75 22.32 -13.89
C GLU A 40 5.00 21.94 -15.34
N SER A 41 4.70 20.69 -15.70
CA SER A 41 4.78 20.25 -17.10
C SER A 41 3.75 21.02 -17.94
N ALA A 42 4.13 21.38 -19.17
CA ALA A 42 3.24 22.03 -20.13
C ALA A 42 2.58 21.03 -21.10
N ASP A 43 2.92 19.75 -20.99
CA ASP A 43 2.41 18.70 -21.87
C ASP A 43 0.97 18.34 -21.49
N ASP A 44 0.17 17.99 -22.49
CA ASP A 44 -1.14 17.36 -22.25
C ASP A 44 -0.93 15.88 -21.92
N PHE A 45 -1.42 15.46 -20.75
CA PHE A 45 -1.38 14.06 -20.32
C PHE A 45 -2.58 13.73 -19.42
N SER A 46 -2.86 12.45 -19.31
CA SER A 46 -3.81 11.88 -18.37
C SER A 46 -3.08 11.24 -17.20
N ILE A 47 -3.59 11.44 -15.99
CA ILE A 47 -3.01 10.87 -14.78
C ILE A 47 -4.10 10.40 -13.85
N ALA A 48 -3.88 9.26 -13.23
CA ALA A 48 -4.76 8.71 -12.21
C ALA A 48 -4.01 8.49 -10.90
N ALA A 49 -4.76 8.39 -9.82
CA ALA A 49 -4.26 7.99 -8.52
C ALA A 49 -5.30 7.18 -7.78
N GLY A 50 -4.87 6.24 -6.95
CA GLY A 50 -5.80 5.51 -6.11
C GLY A 50 -5.27 5.21 -4.72
N ASP A 51 -6.21 4.90 -3.85
CA ASP A 51 -6.00 4.51 -2.47
C ASP A 51 -7.12 3.55 -2.04
N GLY A 52 -6.94 2.88 -0.92
CA GLY A 52 -7.89 1.97 -0.34
C GLY A 52 -8.05 2.17 1.16
N SER A 53 -9.13 1.62 1.69
CA SER A 53 -9.27 1.52 3.14
C SER A 53 -10.03 0.26 3.54
N PHE A 54 -9.85 -0.11 4.79
CA PHE A 54 -10.71 -1.09 5.44
C PHE A 54 -11.08 -0.64 6.84
N ASN A 55 -12.21 -1.12 7.33
CA ASN A 55 -12.59 -1.00 8.73
C ASN A 55 -13.25 -2.29 9.21
N LYS A 56 -13.27 -2.51 10.52
CA LYS A 56 -13.78 -3.72 11.15
C LYS A 56 -14.50 -3.43 12.46
N LYS A 57 -15.64 -4.09 12.64
CA LYS A 57 -16.36 -4.16 13.91
C LYS A 57 -16.22 -5.56 14.48
N LYS A 58 -15.66 -5.66 15.69
CA LYS A 58 -15.55 -6.92 16.43
C LYS A 58 -16.82 -7.21 17.21
N PHE A 59 -17.39 -8.39 17.01
CA PHE A 59 -18.46 -8.97 17.82
C PHE A 59 -17.89 -10.07 18.72
N LEU A 60 -18.77 -10.84 19.38
CA LEU A 60 -18.40 -11.93 20.28
C LEU A 60 -17.87 -13.16 19.54
N THR A 61 -18.48 -13.47 18.42
CA THR A 61 -18.30 -14.69 17.61
C THR A 61 -17.53 -14.40 16.33
N ILE A 62 -17.68 -13.19 15.79
CA ILE A 62 -17.15 -12.85 14.48
C ILE A 62 -16.69 -11.39 14.36
N ASN A 63 -16.01 -11.08 13.26
CA ASN A 63 -15.70 -9.71 12.85
C ASN A 63 -16.49 -9.37 11.59
N PHE A 64 -17.19 -8.25 11.61
CA PHE A 64 -17.77 -7.65 10.41
C PHE A 64 -16.78 -6.65 9.84
N CYS A 65 -16.37 -6.84 8.60
CA CYS A 65 -15.32 -6.08 7.94
C CYS A 65 -15.87 -5.44 6.66
N ALA A 66 -15.37 -4.26 6.31
CA ALA A 66 -15.63 -3.61 5.05
C ALA A 66 -14.29 -3.20 4.44
N VAL A 67 -14.14 -3.40 3.14
CA VAL A 67 -12.94 -3.05 2.37
C VAL A 67 -13.40 -2.34 1.11
N GLY A 68 -12.68 -1.29 0.70
CA GLY A 68 -12.92 -0.62 -0.56
C GLY A 68 -11.68 0.07 -1.07
N ALA A 69 -11.65 0.30 -2.38
CA ALA A 69 -10.62 1.09 -3.05
C ALA A 69 -11.21 1.94 -4.16
N GLU A 70 -10.46 2.95 -4.55
CA GLU A 70 -10.88 3.92 -5.55
C GLU A 70 -9.69 4.40 -6.36
N SER A 71 -9.91 4.61 -7.66
CA SER A 71 -9.03 5.38 -8.53
C SER A 71 -9.75 6.63 -9.02
N ILE A 72 -9.11 7.79 -8.84
CA ILE A 72 -9.49 9.05 -9.46
C ILE A 72 -8.64 9.25 -10.70
N ILE A 73 -9.28 9.49 -11.84
CA ILE A 73 -8.62 9.77 -13.12
C ILE A 73 -8.83 11.25 -13.49
N TYR A 74 -7.79 11.87 -14.01
CA TYR A 74 -7.83 13.21 -14.59
C TYR A 74 -7.27 13.20 -16.02
N ASP A 75 -8.13 13.54 -16.98
CA ASP A 75 -7.80 13.72 -18.41
C ASP A 75 -8.32 15.07 -18.94
N GLY A 76 -8.34 16.07 -18.06
CA GLY A 76 -9.10 17.32 -18.23
C GLY A 76 -10.50 17.27 -17.59
N LYS A 77 -10.98 16.07 -17.24
CA LYS A 77 -12.17 15.86 -16.39
C LYS A 77 -11.86 14.84 -15.30
N ILE A 78 -12.54 14.97 -14.15
CA ILE A 78 -12.44 14.00 -13.07
C ILE A 78 -13.39 12.83 -13.35
N LYS A 79 -12.84 11.61 -13.35
CA LYS A 79 -13.58 10.33 -13.43
C LYS A 79 -13.18 9.45 -12.25
N LYS A 80 -14.01 8.45 -11.96
CA LYS A 80 -13.84 7.56 -10.81
C LYS A 80 -14.05 6.10 -11.20
N ILE A 81 -13.21 5.25 -10.65
CA ILE A 81 -13.37 3.80 -10.59
C ILE A 81 -13.38 3.42 -9.12
N ASP A 82 -14.31 2.60 -8.68
CA ASP A 82 -14.31 2.02 -7.34
C ASP A 82 -14.62 0.53 -7.37
N ASP A 83 -14.28 -0.12 -6.27
CA ASP A 83 -14.61 -1.50 -5.96
C ASP A 83 -14.59 -1.71 -4.44
N SER A 84 -15.52 -2.52 -3.93
CA SER A 84 -15.71 -2.69 -2.48
C SER A 84 -16.51 -3.93 -2.13
N ASP A 85 -16.34 -4.40 -0.90
CA ASP A 85 -17.12 -5.53 -0.39
C ASP A 85 -17.15 -5.55 1.15
N ILE A 86 -18.05 -6.36 1.71
CA ILE A 86 -18.21 -6.61 3.14
C ILE A 86 -17.99 -8.08 3.45
N PHE A 87 -17.39 -8.36 4.60
CA PHE A 87 -16.99 -9.71 4.97
C PHE A 87 -17.36 -10.03 6.40
N GLU A 88 -17.71 -11.29 6.61
CA GLU A 88 -17.79 -11.93 7.92
C GLU A 88 -16.53 -12.78 8.10
N ILE A 89 -15.67 -12.42 9.06
CA ILE A 89 -14.35 -13.04 9.25
C ILE A 89 -14.17 -13.50 10.68
N SER A 90 -13.68 -14.72 10.86
CA SER A 90 -13.42 -15.31 12.18
C SER A 90 -12.36 -14.53 12.98
N HIS A 91 -12.36 -14.69 14.32
CA HIS A 91 -11.34 -14.06 15.16
C HIS A 91 -9.95 -14.68 14.95
N VAL A 92 -9.08 -13.94 14.26
CA VAL A 92 -7.68 -14.30 14.03
C VAL A 92 -6.73 -13.17 14.40
N SER A 93 -5.51 -13.53 14.83
CA SER A 93 -4.47 -12.56 15.21
C SER A 93 -3.94 -11.75 14.03
N PHE A 94 -4.11 -12.26 12.81
CA PHE A 94 -3.62 -11.67 11.56
C PHE A 94 -4.72 -10.95 10.75
N LEU A 95 -5.84 -10.58 11.39
CA LEU A 95 -6.98 -9.96 10.71
C LEU A 95 -6.61 -8.66 9.95
N ASP A 96 -5.73 -7.83 10.51
CA ASP A 96 -5.27 -6.61 9.82
C ASP A 96 -4.42 -6.92 8.59
N GLU A 97 -3.61 -7.98 8.64
CA GLU A 97 -2.81 -8.42 7.49
C GLU A 97 -3.72 -8.99 6.39
N LEU A 98 -4.76 -9.74 6.75
CA LEU A 98 -5.75 -10.26 5.82
C LEU A 98 -6.52 -9.13 5.11
N LEU A 99 -7.08 -8.20 5.89
CA LEU A 99 -7.80 -7.05 5.32
C LEU A 99 -6.89 -6.13 4.50
N GLY A 100 -5.62 -5.97 4.91
CA GLY A 100 -4.63 -5.25 4.12
C GLY A 100 -4.34 -5.91 2.76
N ASN A 101 -4.31 -7.25 2.69
CA ASN A 101 -4.20 -7.95 1.40
C ASN A 101 -5.46 -7.76 0.55
N TYR A 102 -6.66 -7.83 1.13
CA TYR A 102 -7.90 -7.59 0.39
C TYR A 102 -7.91 -6.18 -0.18
N MET A 103 -7.61 -5.17 0.65
CA MET A 103 -7.52 -3.77 0.25
C MET A 103 -6.55 -3.56 -0.91
N ALA A 104 -5.34 -4.12 -0.82
CA ALA A 104 -4.36 -4.05 -1.89
C ALA A 104 -4.85 -4.71 -3.20
N ILE A 105 -5.60 -5.81 -3.13
CA ILE A 105 -6.20 -6.44 -4.32
C ILE A 105 -7.20 -5.47 -4.98
N TYR A 106 -8.07 -4.85 -4.19
CA TYR A 106 -9.05 -3.86 -4.69
C TYR A 106 -8.35 -2.65 -5.32
N GLU A 107 -7.30 -2.11 -4.68
CA GLU A 107 -6.49 -1.01 -5.21
C GLU A 107 -5.84 -1.36 -6.55
N LEU A 108 -5.19 -2.53 -6.64
CA LEU A 108 -4.53 -2.98 -7.86
C LEU A 108 -5.52 -3.22 -9.00
N LYS A 109 -6.71 -3.73 -8.73
CA LYS A 109 -7.76 -3.89 -9.75
C LYS A 109 -8.29 -2.55 -10.24
N CYS A 110 -8.51 -1.59 -9.35
CA CYS A 110 -8.89 -0.23 -9.76
C CYS A 110 -7.78 0.41 -10.60
N ALA A 111 -6.52 0.22 -10.22
CA ALA A 111 -5.37 0.71 -10.97
C ALA A 111 -5.25 0.10 -12.37
N LEU A 112 -5.39 -1.23 -12.47
CA LEU A 112 -5.38 -1.93 -13.76
C LEU A 112 -6.52 -1.47 -14.66
N ARG A 113 -7.71 -1.24 -14.11
CA ARG A 113 -8.86 -0.68 -14.86
C ARG A 113 -8.59 0.75 -15.32
N ALA A 114 -7.98 1.59 -14.50
CA ALA A 114 -7.57 2.94 -14.92
C ALA A 114 -6.60 2.88 -16.11
N ILE A 115 -5.60 1.98 -16.06
CA ILE A 115 -4.61 1.83 -17.12
C ILE A 115 -5.20 1.17 -18.38
N LYS A 116 -6.01 0.13 -18.24
CA LYS A 116 -6.52 -0.67 -19.38
C LYS A 116 -7.77 -0.05 -20.02
N ASP A 117 -8.72 0.41 -19.21
CA ASP A 117 -10.04 0.85 -19.70
C ASP A 117 -10.05 2.34 -20.08
N TYR A 118 -9.19 3.14 -19.43
CA TYR A 118 -9.10 4.60 -19.65
C TYR A 118 -7.78 5.02 -20.31
N ASP A 119 -6.86 4.08 -20.55
CA ASP A 119 -5.54 4.31 -21.18
C ASP A 119 -4.77 5.47 -20.55
N VAL A 120 -4.77 5.56 -19.21
CA VAL A 120 -4.06 6.66 -18.53
C VAL A 120 -2.55 6.58 -18.79
N ASP A 121 -1.93 7.74 -18.99
CA ASP A 121 -0.49 7.85 -19.24
C ASP A 121 0.30 7.49 -17.99
N TYR A 122 -0.18 7.94 -16.83
CA TYR A 122 0.44 7.69 -15.53
C TYR A 122 -0.57 7.30 -14.46
N TYR A 123 -0.15 6.40 -13.57
CA TYR A 123 -0.92 5.99 -12.40
C TYR A 123 -0.08 6.13 -11.13
N MET A 124 -0.58 6.88 -10.16
CA MET A 124 0.02 7.09 -8.84
C MET A 124 -0.57 6.12 -7.82
N LEU A 125 0.29 5.33 -7.17
CA LEU A 125 -0.05 4.49 -6.03
C LEU A 125 0.38 5.16 -4.72
N ASP A 126 -0.50 5.18 -3.71
CA ASP A 126 -0.11 5.57 -2.35
C ASP A 126 0.60 4.39 -1.66
N GLY A 127 1.90 4.51 -1.43
CA GLY A 127 2.72 3.44 -0.84
C GLY A 127 3.97 3.11 -1.63
N SER A 128 4.54 1.94 -1.35
CA SER A 128 5.83 1.47 -1.89
C SER A 128 5.67 0.05 -2.43
N ILE A 129 5.71 -0.08 -3.76
CA ILE A 129 5.71 -1.39 -4.42
C ILE A 129 6.97 -2.16 -4.04
N LEU A 130 8.12 -1.49 -3.92
CA LEU A 130 9.35 -2.16 -3.54
C LEU A 130 9.23 -2.78 -2.14
N GLY A 131 8.63 -2.06 -1.20
CA GLY A 131 8.34 -2.55 0.15
C GLY A 131 7.36 -3.73 0.17
N ASP A 132 6.34 -3.69 -0.68
CA ASP A 132 5.38 -4.80 -0.86
C ASP A 132 6.06 -6.07 -1.37
N LEU A 133 6.92 -5.96 -2.39
CA LEU A 133 7.64 -7.10 -2.95
C LEU A 133 8.61 -7.72 -1.94
N GLN A 134 9.26 -6.90 -1.11
CA GLN A 134 10.17 -7.36 -0.05
C GLN A 134 9.44 -8.08 1.09
N ASN A 135 8.14 -7.87 1.26
CA ASN A 135 7.33 -8.45 2.34
C ASN A 135 6.17 -9.30 1.79
N ALA A 136 6.40 -10.00 0.68
CA ALA A 136 5.35 -10.72 -0.05
C ALA A 136 4.71 -11.90 0.72
N PHE A 137 5.42 -12.46 1.72
CA PHE A 137 4.91 -13.60 2.49
C PHE A 137 4.12 -13.17 3.72
N PRO A 138 2.94 -13.79 3.97
CA PRO A 138 2.23 -13.60 5.21
C PRO A 138 3.09 -13.93 6.43
N ARG A 139 3.15 -13.02 7.39
CA ARG A 139 3.92 -13.20 8.64
C ARG A 139 3.05 -13.77 9.76
N GLY A 140 1.75 -13.48 9.74
CA GLY A 140 0.83 -13.81 10.82
C GLY A 140 0.21 -15.21 10.79
N ALA A 141 0.35 -15.97 9.70
CA ALA A 141 -0.37 -17.24 9.47
C ALA A 141 0.55 -18.41 9.09
N LYS A 142 0.21 -19.62 9.54
CA LYS A 142 0.88 -20.84 9.06
C LYS A 142 0.38 -21.17 7.64
N LEU A 143 1.27 -21.70 6.79
CA LEU A 143 0.88 -22.21 5.48
C LEU A 143 0.09 -23.53 5.65
N PRO A 144 -1.19 -23.60 5.26
CA PRO A 144 -1.97 -24.82 5.38
C PRO A 144 -1.40 -25.96 4.52
N SER A 145 -1.33 -27.16 5.07
CA SER A 145 -0.74 -28.33 4.38
C SER A 145 -1.39 -28.59 3.02
N LYS A 146 -2.73 -28.57 2.97
CA LYS A 146 -3.48 -28.73 1.72
C LYS A 146 -3.11 -27.70 0.67
N LEU A 147 -3.02 -26.43 1.06
CA LEU A 147 -2.65 -25.37 0.14
C LEU A 147 -1.23 -25.62 -0.38
N ARG A 148 -0.29 -25.94 0.52
CA ARG A 148 1.10 -26.28 0.16
C ARG A 148 1.16 -27.46 -0.83
N ASP A 149 0.36 -28.49 -0.63
CA ASP A 149 0.39 -29.69 -1.46
C ASP A 149 -0.27 -29.47 -2.85
N ASN A 150 -1.13 -28.46 -2.98
CA ASN A 150 -1.77 -28.05 -4.24
C ASN A 150 -1.14 -26.77 -4.84
N LEU A 151 -0.02 -26.32 -4.28
CA LEU A 151 0.68 -25.09 -4.64
C LEU A 151 1.51 -25.30 -5.91
N ASP A 152 0.86 -25.52 -7.05
CA ASP A 152 1.49 -25.87 -8.32
C ASP A 152 1.12 -24.92 -9.47
N SER A 153 1.71 -25.17 -10.65
CA SER A 153 1.44 -24.38 -11.85
C SER A 153 -0.02 -24.43 -12.29
N SER A 154 -0.78 -25.48 -11.95
CA SER A 154 -2.20 -25.59 -12.31
C SER A 154 -3.04 -24.61 -11.51
N LEU A 155 -2.81 -24.51 -10.20
CA LEU A 155 -3.47 -23.52 -9.34
C LEU A 155 -3.18 -22.09 -9.82
N LEU A 156 -1.92 -21.80 -10.15
CA LEU A 156 -1.50 -20.47 -10.64
C LEU A 156 -2.15 -20.12 -11.97
N ASN A 157 -2.14 -21.02 -12.93
CA ASN A 157 -2.77 -20.79 -14.23
C ASN A 157 -4.29 -20.55 -14.08
N GLU A 158 -4.93 -21.24 -13.14
CA GLU A 158 -6.36 -21.03 -12.85
C GLU A 158 -6.62 -19.68 -12.16
N PHE A 159 -5.71 -19.21 -11.30
CA PHE A 159 -5.73 -17.84 -10.78
C PHE A 159 -5.67 -16.81 -11.91
N GLU A 160 -4.65 -16.91 -12.76
CA GLU A 160 -4.44 -15.99 -13.89
C GLU A 160 -5.68 -15.98 -14.81
N ARG A 161 -6.18 -17.17 -15.20
CA ARG A 161 -7.37 -17.30 -16.03
C ARG A 161 -8.61 -16.62 -15.43
N ARG A 162 -8.79 -16.69 -14.10
CA ARG A 162 -9.94 -16.04 -13.44
C ARG A 162 -9.76 -14.55 -13.28
N LEU A 163 -8.54 -14.09 -13.02
CA LEU A 163 -8.22 -12.67 -12.99
C LEU A 163 -8.47 -12.01 -14.35
N ASP A 164 -8.13 -12.68 -15.45
CA ASP A 164 -8.43 -12.22 -16.81
C ASP A 164 -9.94 -12.07 -17.10
N LEU A 165 -10.79 -12.83 -16.39
CA LEU A 165 -12.24 -12.81 -16.57
C LEU A 165 -12.96 -11.87 -15.58
N LYS A 166 -12.34 -11.54 -14.45
CA LYS A 166 -12.98 -10.88 -13.31
C LYS A 166 -12.14 -9.70 -12.83
N ASN A 167 -12.46 -8.52 -13.35
CA ASN A 167 -11.78 -7.26 -13.06
C ASN A 167 -12.24 -6.57 -11.75
N SER A 168 -13.16 -7.18 -10.99
CA SER A 168 -13.68 -6.65 -9.72
C SER A 168 -13.90 -7.72 -8.65
N GLY A 169 -13.92 -7.34 -7.38
CA GLY A 169 -14.05 -8.25 -6.24
C GLY A 169 -12.82 -9.15 -6.07
N LEU A 170 -12.87 -10.06 -5.09
CA LEU A 170 -11.83 -11.07 -4.89
C LEU A 170 -12.04 -12.28 -5.81
N VAL A 171 -10.97 -12.90 -6.32
CA VAL A 171 -11.03 -14.12 -7.14
C VAL A 171 -10.78 -15.38 -6.31
N PHE A 172 -9.88 -15.30 -5.33
CA PHE A 172 -9.51 -16.48 -4.57
C PHE A 172 -10.66 -17.22 -3.84
N PRO A 173 -11.76 -16.58 -3.39
CA PRO A 173 -12.86 -17.32 -2.78
C PRO A 173 -13.45 -18.35 -3.75
N ASP A 174 -13.58 -18.00 -5.03
CA ASP A 174 -14.11 -18.88 -6.06
C ASP A 174 -13.17 -20.08 -6.31
N LEU A 175 -11.87 -19.93 -6.02
CA LEU A 175 -10.88 -21.01 -6.16
C LEU A 175 -10.98 -22.04 -5.06
N ILE A 176 -11.21 -21.60 -3.82
CA ILE A 176 -11.38 -22.47 -2.65
C ILE A 176 -12.44 -23.54 -2.93
N ASP A 177 -13.58 -23.12 -3.46
CA ASP A 177 -14.70 -23.98 -3.78
C ASP A 177 -14.38 -24.94 -4.94
N SER A 178 -13.83 -24.41 -6.03
CA SER A 178 -13.55 -25.21 -7.22
C SER A 178 -12.47 -26.29 -7.02
N LEU A 179 -11.48 -26.01 -6.17
CA LEU A 179 -10.34 -26.89 -5.92
C LEU A 179 -10.47 -27.66 -4.60
N LYS A 180 -11.59 -27.49 -3.88
CA LYS A 180 -11.88 -28.17 -2.59
C LYS A 180 -10.71 -28.04 -1.61
N LEU A 181 -10.11 -26.85 -1.55
CA LEU A 181 -8.93 -26.57 -0.73
C LEU A 181 -9.23 -26.64 0.78
N LEU A 182 -10.51 -26.54 1.14
CA LEU A 182 -11.00 -26.78 2.50
C LEU A 182 -11.58 -28.19 2.61
N GLU A 183 -11.19 -28.91 3.65
CA GLU A 183 -11.84 -30.16 4.06
C GLU A 183 -13.10 -29.83 4.84
N MET A 184 -14.20 -30.55 4.63
CA MET A 184 -15.36 -30.42 5.51
C MET A 184 -14.90 -30.69 6.96
N PRO A 185 -15.11 -29.75 7.89
CA PRO A 185 -14.51 -29.84 9.20
C PRO A 185 -15.08 -31.05 9.94
N LYS A 186 -14.20 -32.00 10.28
CA LYS A 186 -14.48 -32.96 11.35
C LYS A 186 -14.38 -32.31 12.74
N ASN A 187 -13.85 -31.09 12.82
CA ASN A 187 -13.87 -30.21 13.99
C ASN A 187 -13.65 -28.75 13.58
N GLU A 188 -14.37 -27.86 14.25
CA GLU A 188 -14.35 -26.39 14.19
C GLU A 188 -12.93 -25.82 14.29
N ASN A 189 -12.30 -25.48 13.17
CA ASN A 189 -11.02 -24.76 13.21
C ASN A 189 -11.04 -23.59 12.24
N SER A 190 -11.82 -22.56 12.61
CA SER A 190 -12.00 -21.29 11.88
C SER A 190 -10.68 -20.65 11.48
N ASN A 191 -9.63 -20.80 12.29
CA ASN A 191 -8.30 -20.31 11.96
C ASN A 191 -7.76 -20.86 10.63
N LYS A 192 -8.02 -22.13 10.29
CA LYS A 192 -7.45 -22.75 9.08
C LYS A 192 -8.05 -22.19 7.79
N GLN A 193 -9.31 -21.77 7.83
CA GLN A 193 -9.95 -21.08 6.70
C GLN A 193 -9.31 -19.72 6.48
N GLU A 194 -9.17 -18.92 7.53
CA GLU A 194 -8.56 -17.58 7.38
C GLU A 194 -7.06 -17.63 7.08
N GLU A 195 -6.34 -18.65 7.56
CA GLU A 195 -4.96 -18.91 7.11
C GLU A 195 -4.94 -19.18 5.59
N THR A 196 -5.86 -20.01 5.09
CA THR A 196 -5.98 -20.29 3.65
C THR A 196 -6.32 -19.02 2.86
N ASN A 197 -7.29 -18.23 3.33
CA ASN A 197 -7.68 -16.95 2.73
C ASN A 197 -6.49 -16.00 2.66
N LEU A 198 -5.71 -15.86 3.74
CA LEU A 198 -4.56 -14.96 3.77
C LEU A 198 -3.50 -15.36 2.73
N HIS A 199 -3.14 -16.65 2.68
CA HIS A 199 -2.15 -17.12 1.70
C HIS A 199 -2.66 -16.95 0.27
N LEU A 200 -3.91 -17.30 -0.02
CA LEU A 200 -4.49 -17.14 -1.35
C LEU A 200 -4.64 -15.66 -1.77
N ALA A 201 -5.03 -14.78 -0.84
CA ALA A 201 -5.08 -13.35 -1.09
C ALA A 201 -3.69 -12.77 -1.38
N SER A 202 -2.66 -13.21 -0.66
CA SER A 202 -1.28 -12.82 -0.98
C SER A 202 -0.82 -13.31 -2.35
N ILE A 203 -1.28 -14.47 -2.81
CA ILE A 203 -1.03 -14.95 -4.18
C ILE A 203 -1.73 -14.06 -5.20
N GLU A 204 -3.02 -13.77 -5.00
CA GLU A 204 -3.79 -12.88 -5.88
C GLU A 204 -3.13 -11.50 -5.99
N LYS A 205 -2.75 -10.91 -4.85
CA LYS A 205 -2.01 -9.64 -4.79
C LYS A 205 -0.72 -9.69 -5.60
N ILE A 206 0.06 -10.77 -5.49
CA ILE A 206 1.35 -10.89 -6.21
C ILE A 206 1.14 -11.05 -7.73
N ILE A 207 0.12 -11.78 -8.16
CA ILE A 207 -0.22 -11.89 -9.59
C ILE A 207 -0.65 -10.53 -10.15
N LEU A 208 -1.51 -9.81 -9.42
CA LEU A 208 -1.92 -8.45 -9.78
C LEU A 208 -0.75 -7.45 -9.79
N LEU A 209 0.18 -7.56 -8.84
CA LEU A 209 1.42 -6.79 -8.84
C LEU A 209 2.26 -7.09 -10.08
N ARG A 210 2.37 -8.35 -10.51
CA ARG A 210 3.04 -8.68 -11.77
C ARG A 210 2.32 -8.02 -12.95
N GLU A 211 0.99 -8.10 -13.00
CA GLU A 211 0.21 -7.50 -14.08
C GLU A 211 0.40 -5.98 -14.17
N ILE A 212 0.31 -5.26 -13.06
CA ILE A 212 0.48 -3.80 -13.07
C ILE A 212 1.92 -3.42 -13.47
N LEU A 213 2.91 -4.23 -13.09
CA LEU A 213 4.31 -4.03 -13.42
C LEU A 213 4.65 -4.35 -14.89
N ASN A 214 3.75 -4.98 -15.65
CA ASN A 214 3.87 -4.98 -17.12
C ASN A 214 3.72 -3.57 -17.71
N TYR A 215 3.09 -2.64 -16.99
CA TYR A 215 2.95 -1.23 -17.34
C TYR A 215 3.92 -0.34 -16.55
N LYS A 216 5.05 -0.88 -16.07
CA LYS A 216 5.99 -0.21 -15.14
C LYS A 216 6.36 1.23 -15.48
N GLU A 217 6.47 1.60 -16.75
CA GLU A 217 6.82 2.97 -17.17
C GLU A 217 5.71 3.99 -16.91
N ARG A 218 4.47 3.53 -16.75
CA ARG A 218 3.29 4.32 -16.38
C ARG A 218 3.06 4.41 -14.87
N ILE A 219 3.81 3.66 -14.06
CA ILE A 219 3.56 3.55 -12.61
C ILE A 219 4.48 4.47 -11.81
N ILE A 220 3.88 5.20 -10.87
CA ILE A 220 4.56 6.08 -9.93
C ILE A 220 4.10 5.72 -8.52
N SER A 221 4.98 5.19 -7.67
CA SER A 221 4.63 4.98 -6.25
C SER A 221 5.07 6.18 -5.44
N ILE A 222 4.20 6.73 -4.60
CA ILE A 222 4.48 7.90 -3.76
C ILE A 222 4.20 7.53 -2.31
N SER A 223 5.15 7.78 -1.41
CA SER A 223 4.97 7.50 0.02
C SER A 223 5.26 8.74 0.88
N LYS A 224 4.39 9.01 1.86
CA LYS A 224 4.59 10.05 2.89
C LYS A 224 5.55 9.60 4.00
N THR A 225 5.73 8.31 4.16
CA THR A 225 6.60 7.69 5.16
C THR A 225 7.44 6.60 4.52
N SER A 226 8.60 6.36 5.10
CA SER A 226 9.52 5.29 4.69
C SER A 226 10.44 5.00 5.85
N SER A 227 10.87 3.74 5.98
CA SER A 227 11.93 3.33 6.91
C SER A 227 13.30 3.23 6.24
N ASP A 228 13.37 3.48 4.93
CA ASP A 228 14.63 3.38 4.17
C ASP A 228 15.65 4.40 4.66
N ASN A 229 16.90 3.96 4.71
CA ASN A 229 18.03 4.74 5.19
C ASN A 229 19.28 4.61 4.30
N GLU A 230 19.15 4.16 3.05
CA GLU A 230 20.33 3.91 2.19
C GLU A 230 20.94 5.18 1.60
N LEU A 231 20.22 6.31 1.60
CA LEU A 231 20.77 7.57 1.11
C LEU A 231 21.88 8.06 2.05
N PHE A 232 21.64 8.00 3.37
CA PHE A 232 22.60 8.46 4.38
C PHE A 232 23.28 7.34 5.17
N GLY A 233 22.73 6.13 5.18
CA GLY A 233 23.26 4.97 5.91
C GLY A 233 23.09 5.05 7.43
N TRP A 234 22.18 5.90 7.92
CA TRP A 234 22.02 6.17 9.35
C TRP A 234 20.86 5.38 9.96
N ASN A 235 20.80 5.31 11.29
CA ASN A 235 19.66 4.69 11.98
C ASN A 235 18.42 5.61 12.02
N ILE A 236 18.27 6.49 11.02
CA ILE A 236 17.17 7.43 10.84
C ILE A 236 16.72 7.29 9.39
N PRO A 237 15.40 7.21 9.12
CA PRO A 237 14.93 7.14 7.75
C PRO A 237 15.31 8.37 6.93
N ASP A 238 15.71 8.16 5.69
CA ASP A 238 16.15 9.20 4.75
C ASP A 238 15.07 10.28 4.57
N ILE A 239 13.80 9.87 4.50
CA ILE A 239 12.66 10.80 4.37
C ILE A 239 12.55 11.73 5.58
N ALA A 240 12.72 11.20 6.80
CA ALA A 240 12.65 11.98 8.03
C ALA A 240 13.87 12.89 8.20
N PHE A 241 15.05 12.40 7.79
CA PHE A 241 16.28 13.19 7.78
C PHE A 241 16.14 14.37 6.81
N LEU A 242 15.74 14.12 5.56
CA LEU A 242 15.53 15.16 4.57
C LEU A 242 14.47 16.16 5.02
N ASP A 243 13.36 15.68 5.59
CA ASP A 243 12.29 16.55 6.03
C ASP A 243 12.72 17.50 7.15
N LYS A 244 13.54 17.00 8.09
CA LYS A 244 14.08 17.78 9.22
C LYS A 244 15.12 18.81 8.79
N PHE A 245 16.03 18.44 7.88
CA PHE A 245 17.24 19.24 7.61
C PHE A 245 17.24 20.00 6.28
N THR A 246 16.24 19.81 5.43
CA THR A 246 16.03 20.62 4.23
C THR A 246 14.76 21.46 4.39
N LYS A 247 14.63 22.59 3.67
CA LYS A 247 13.39 23.40 3.67
C LYS A 247 12.87 23.79 2.29
N LYS A 248 13.74 23.88 1.29
CA LYS A 248 13.39 24.34 -0.05
C LYS A 248 12.92 23.21 -0.94
N GLN A 249 12.14 23.55 -1.97
CA GLN A 249 11.88 22.66 -3.09
C GLN A 249 13.18 22.02 -3.59
N GLY A 250 13.09 20.74 -3.95
CA GLY A 250 14.26 20.01 -4.37
C GLY A 250 13.99 18.54 -4.57
N ILE A 251 15.05 17.87 -5.02
CA ILE A 251 15.08 16.46 -5.29
C ILE A 251 16.34 15.86 -4.67
N SER A 252 16.24 14.65 -4.14
CA SER A 252 17.40 13.93 -3.65
C SER A 252 18.24 13.38 -4.80
N ARG A 253 19.42 12.86 -4.46
CA ARG A 253 20.13 11.94 -5.35
C ARG A 253 19.25 10.72 -5.68
N ILE A 254 19.29 10.33 -6.95
CA ILE A 254 18.60 9.15 -7.48
C ILE A 254 19.38 7.89 -7.12
N LYS A 255 18.67 6.85 -6.69
CA LYS A 255 19.21 5.51 -6.40
C LYS A 255 18.50 4.48 -7.26
N TYR A 256 19.26 3.52 -7.78
CA TYR A 256 18.70 2.36 -8.46
C TYR A 256 18.75 1.16 -7.54
N ARG A 257 17.61 0.49 -7.34
CA ARG A 257 17.48 -0.67 -6.46
C ARG A 257 16.91 -1.85 -7.20
N LYS A 258 17.57 -3.00 -7.10
CA LYS A 258 16.98 -4.26 -7.52
C LYS A 258 16.10 -4.82 -6.42
N VAL A 259 15.08 -5.57 -6.80
CA VAL A 259 14.34 -6.41 -5.85
C VAL A 259 15.33 -7.46 -5.29
N PHE A 260 15.62 -7.42 -3.99
CA PHE A 260 16.61 -8.29 -3.35
C PHE A 260 16.28 -9.79 -3.54
N GLU A 261 17.30 -10.65 -3.63
CA GLU A 261 17.15 -12.09 -3.88
C GLU A 261 16.34 -12.86 -2.81
N LYS A 262 16.24 -12.33 -1.60
CA LYS A 262 15.68 -13.03 -0.43
C LYS A 262 14.19 -12.80 -0.18
N ALA A 263 13.50 -11.98 -0.96
CA ALA A 263 12.05 -11.89 -0.89
C ALA A 263 11.44 -11.49 -2.24
N ALA A 264 10.98 -12.52 -2.94
CA ALA A 264 9.69 -12.52 -3.62
C ALA A 264 9.06 -13.85 -3.19
N PHE A 265 7.74 -13.86 -2.99
CA PHE A 265 6.97 -15.12 -2.93
C PHE A 265 7.45 -16.04 -4.07
N PRO A 266 7.47 -17.39 -3.93
CA PRO A 266 8.10 -18.31 -4.89
C PRO A 266 7.58 -18.19 -6.34
N TYR A 267 6.51 -17.44 -6.56
CA TYR A 267 5.88 -17.25 -7.85
C TYR A 267 6.41 -16.04 -8.60
N HIS A 268 6.59 -16.22 -9.90
CA HIS A 268 7.13 -15.21 -10.81
C HIS A 268 8.45 -14.59 -10.33
N LYS A 269 9.25 -15.37 -9.59
CA LYS A 269 10.50 -14.90 -8.97
C LYS A 269 11.45 -14.32 -10.02
N GLU A 270 11.51 -14.93 -11.19
CA GLU A 270 12.33 -14.49 -12.32
C GLU A 270 11.91 -13.10 -12.78
N PHE A 271 10.61 -12.88 -12.99
CA PHE A 271 10.06 -11.58 -13.38
C PHE A 271 10.43 -10.48 -12.36
N PHE A 272 10.19 -10.71 -11.07
CA PHE A 272 10.44 -9.69 -10.06
C PHE A 272 11.93 -9.42 -9.82
N LYS A 273 12.80 -10.42 -9.93
CA LYS A 273 14.25 -10.27 -9.76
C LYS A 273 14.90 -9.38 -10.82
N GLU A 274 14.32 -9.33 -12.01
CA GLU A 274 14.83 -8.50 -13.11
C GLU A 274 14.46 -7.02 -12.95
N LEU A 275 13.48 -6.70 -12.10
CA LEU A 275 13.05 -5.33 -11.87
C LEU A 275 14.12 -4.51 -11.16
N THR A 276 14.30 -3.30 -11.68
CA THR A 276 15.13 -2.27 -11.08
C THR A 276 14.25 -1.05 -10.86
N PHE A 277 14.18 -0.60 -9.61
CA PHE A 277 13.45 0.57 -9.19
C PHE A 277 14.36 1.79 -9.18
N THR A 278 13.85 2.91 -9.68
CA THR A 278 14.44 4.23 -9.47
C THR A 278 13.78 4.85 -8.25
N VAL A 279 14.57 5.10 -7.21
CA VAL A 279 14.11 5.64 -5.91
C VAL A 279 14.75 6.99 -5.68
N PHE A 280 13.94 7.97 -5.34
CA PHE A 280 14.37 9.32 -4.99
C PHE A 280 13.35 9.98 -4.07
N TYR A 281 13.72 11.12 -3.51
CA TYR A 281 12.87 11.92 -2.63
C TYR A 281 12.66 13.30 -3.22
N ILE A 282 11.46 13.85 -3.06
CA ILE A 282 11.11 15.17 -3.57
C ILE A 282 10.44 16.02 -2.50
N ARG A 283 10.62 17.33 -2.62
CA ARG A 283 9.78 18.31 -1.96
C ARG A 283 9.20 19.23 -3.03
N LEU A 284 7.89 19.09 -3.24
CA LEU A 284 7.16 19.82 -4.27
C LEU A 284 6.90 21.28 -3.90
N GLN A 285 6.94 21.64 -2.61
CA GLN A 285 6.73 23.02 -2.17
C GLN A 285 7.58 23.33 -0.93
N ASP A 286 8.09 24.57 -0.85
CA ASP A 286 8.87 25.06 0.28
C ASP A 286 8.17 24.82 1.63
N ASN A 287 8.93 24.29 2.59
CA ASN A 287 8.50 23.98 3.96
C ASN A 287 7.34 22.96 4.05
N LYS A 288 7.09 22.18 2.99
CA LYS A 288 6.16 21.05 3.00
C LYS A 288 6.89 19.73 3.21
N ASN A 289 6.16 18.64 3.36
CA ASN A 289 6.76 17.34 3.61
C ASN A 289 7.60 16.87 2.42
N VAL A 290 8.65 16.12 2.71
CA VAL A 290 9.37 15.32 1.71
C VAL A 290 8.57 14.06 1.40
N LEU A 291 8.51 13.68 0.12
CA LEU A 291 7.87 12.47 -0.37
C LEU A 291 8.93 11.52 -0.93
N LYS A 292 8.76 10.22 -0.74
CA LYS A 292 9.51 9.20 -1.47
C LYS A 292 8.78 8.88 -2.77
N VAL A 293 9.51 8.78 -3.86
CA VAL A 293 9.00 8.34 -5.16
C VAL A 293 9.76 7.09 -5.61
N GLU A 294 9.01 6.11 -6.09
CA GLU A 294 9.54 4.89 -6.70
C GLU A 294 8.96 4.71 -8.10
N LEU A 295 9.86 4.55 -9.07
CA LEU A 295 9.52 4.17 -10.44
C LEU A 295 9.98 2.73 -10.66
N PRO A 296 9.13 1.78 -11.07
CA PRO A 296 9.49 0.37 -11.20
C PRO A 296 10.32 0.04 -12.46
N TYR A 297 11.14 0.98 -12.90
CA TYR A 297 12.08 0.86 -14.01
C TYR A 297 13.30 1.76 -13.75
N ARG A 298 14.35 1.60 -14.57
CA ARG A 298 15.55 2.42 -14.51
C ARG A 298 15.36 3.71 -15.33
N ALA A 299 14.84 4.76 -14.68
CA ALA A 299 14.63 6.07 -15.27
C ALA A 299 15.93 6.89 -15.26
N SER A 300 16.20 7.61 -16.34
CA SER A 300 17.26 8.61 -16.40
C SER A 300 16.93 9.84 -15.55
N GLU A 301 17.93 10.68 -15.27
CA GLU A 301 17.73 11.96 -14.58
C GLU A 301 16.71 12.86 -15.31
N LYS A 302 16.74 12.86 -16.64
CA LYS A 302 15.80 13.64 -17.45
C LYS A 302 14.37 13.16 -17.27
N GLU A 303 14.14 11.85 -17.34
CA GLU A 303 12.82 11.24 -17.12
C GLU A 303 12.31 11.49 -15.70
N VAL A 304 13.18 11.39 -14.69
CA VAL A 304 12.80 11.70 -13.31
C VAL A 304 12.33 13.15 -13.18
N LEU A 305 13.03 14.11 -13.78
CA LEU A 305 12.62 15.51 -13.73
C LEU A 305 11.28 15.73 -14.44
N ASP A 306 11.08 15.14 -15.62
CA ASP A 306 9.82 15.20 -16.37
C ASP A 306 8.64 14.63 -15.56
N ILE A 307 8.82 13.48 -14.92
CA ILE A 307 7.82 12.88 -14.04
C ILE A 307 7.50 13.79 -12.85
N VAL A 308 8.52 14.39 -12.23
CA VAL A 308 8.32 15.29 -11.09
C VAL A 308 7.55 16.54 -11.49
N GLU A 309 7.81 17.10 -12.67
CA GLU A 309 7.05 18.23 -13.22
C GLU A 309 5.60 17.86 -13.49
N LYS A 310 5.32 16.64 -14.01
CA LYS A 310 3.96 16.11 -14.20
C LYS A 310 3.21 15.88 -12.90
N ILE A 311 3.86 15.32 -11.88
CA ILE A 311 3.29 15.19 -10.53
C ILE A 311 2.92 16.57 -9.96
N ASN A 312 3.76 17.58 -10.21
CA ASN A 312 3.58 18.92 -9.67
C ASN A 312 2.35 19.65 -10.24
N VAL A 313 1.94 19.37 -11.48
CA VAL A 313 0.77 20.00 -12.15
C VAL A 313 -0.50 19.96 -11.29
N LEU A 314 -0.74 18.84 -10.61
CA LEU A 314 -1.93 18.65 -9.76
C LEU A 314 -1.56 18.60 -8.27
N SER A 315 -0.45 19.19 -7.87
CA SER A 315 -0.02 19.15 -6.47
C SER A 315 -0.52 20.35 -5.68
N VAL A 316 -1.09 20.09 -4.50
CA VAL A 316 -1.64 21.11 -3.60
C VAL A 316 -1.00 20.96 -2.23
N GLN A 317 -0.48 22.05 -1.67
CA GLN A 317 0.21 22.05 -0.37
C GLN A 317 1.39 21.04 -0.30
N GLY A 318 2.06 20.82 -1.43
CA GLY A 318 3.22 19.92 -1.53
C GLY A 318 2.89 18.43 -1.63
N TYR A 319 1.65 18.04 -1.95
CA TYR A 319 1.25 16.65 -2.17
C TYR A 319 0.27 16.53 -3.36
N PRO A 320 0.30 15.43 -4.14
CA PRO A 320 -0.58 15.26 -5.30
C PRO A 320 -2.06 15.24 -4.91
N TYR A 321 -2.85 16.11 -5.53
CA TYR A 321 -4.27 16.28 -5.23
C TYR A 321 -5.06 14.99 -5.45
N LEU A 322 -4.79 14.26 -6.54
CA LEU A 322 -5.51 13.03 -6.86
C LEU A 322 -5.33 11.95 -5.78
N LEU A 323 -4.10 11.78 -5.26
CA LEU A 323 -3.84 10.88 -4.13
C LEU A 323 -4.57 11.35 -2.87
N ASN A 324 -4.53 12.66 -2.56
CA ASN A 324 -5.24 13.19 -1.40
C ASN A 324 -6.76 13.01 -1.54
N LYS A 325 -7.30 13.15 -2.74
CA LYS A 325 -8.72 12.95 -3.01
C LYS A 325 -9.11 11.49 -2.84
N ALA A 326 -8.39 10.58 -3.49
CA ALA A 326 -8.62 9.14 -3.34
C ALA A 326 -8.60 8.72 -1.87
N HIS A 327 -7.57 9.13 -1.12
CA HIS A 327 -7.45 8.85 0.32
C HIS A 327 -8.67 9.30 1.13
N ASN A 328 -9.13 10.54 0.91
CA ASN A 328 -10.26 11.07 1.65
C ASN A 328 -11.60 10.42 1.27
N ASP A 329 -11.76 10.04 0.01
CA ASP A 329 -13.02 9.47 -0.50
C ASP A 329 -13.21 8.01 -0.06
N VAL A 330 -12.11 7.25 0.12
CA VAL A 330 -12.19 5.82 0.49
C VAL A 330 -12.28 5.56 1.99
N VAL A 331 -12.09 6.54 2.87
CA VAL A 331 -12.07 6.31 4.33
C VAL A 331 -13.39 5.71 4.83
N ILE A 332 -13.35 4.44 5.25
CA ILE A 332 -14.49 3.77 5.89
C ILE A 332 -14.48 4.11 7.38
N THR A 333 -15.33 5.05 7.79
CA THR A 333 -15.42 5.50 9.19
C THR A 333 -16.23 4.54 10.06
N ASP A 334 -16.10 4.67 11.39
CA ASP A 334 -16.95 3.97 12.36
C ASP A 334 -18.44 4.27 12.18
N ARG A 335 -18.78 5.45 11.63
CA ARG A 335 -20.15 5.79 11.28
C ARG A 335 -20.63 4.95 10.10
N ASN A 336 -19.82 4.82 9.04
CA ASN A 336 -20.15 3.96 7.91
C ASN A 336 -20.35 2.51 8.36
N MET A 337 -19.47 2.00 9.25
CA MET A 337 -19.63 0.64 9.80
C MET A 337 -20.98 0.47 10.54
N LYS A 338 -21.42 1.45 11.33
CA LYS A 338 -22.74 1.40 11.98
C LYS A 338 -23.90 1.39 10.98
N GLU A 339 -23.78 2.13 9.89
CA GLU A 339 -24.81 2.17 8.83
C GLU A 339 -24.83 0.85 8.06
N LEU A 340 -23.67 0.32 7.66
CA LEU A 340 -23.54 -0.98 7.00
C LEU A 340 -24.12 -2.12 7.83
N LEU A 341 -23.84 -2.16 9.14
CA LEU A 341 -24.40 -3.17 10.05
C LEU A 341 -25.93 -3.13 10.10
N LYS A 342 -26.52 -1.94 10.11
CA LYS A 342 -27.99 -1.77 10.07
C LYS A 342 -28.56 -2.27 8.75
N ILE A 343 -27.91 -1.96 7.63
CA ILE A 343 -28.33 -2.42 6.29
C ILE A 343 -28.21 -3.94 6.17
N ALA A 344 -27.11 -4.51 6.66
CA ALA A 344 -26.84 -5.94 6.68
C ALA A 344 -27.70 -6.72 7.70
N LYS A 345 -28.49 -6.01 8.54
CA LYS A 345 -29.35 -6.58 9.59
C LYS A 345 -28.57 -7.47 10.57
N ILE A 346 -27.34 -7.07 10.91
CA ILE A 346 -26.52 -7.75 11.92
C ILE A 346 -26.84 -7.14 13.29
N TYR A 347 -27.38 -7.96 14.19
CA TYR A 347 -27.83 -7.55 15.52
C TYR A 347 -27.00 -8.17 16.66
N GLU A 348 -25.78 -8.64 16.37
CA GLU A 348 -24.93 -9.23 17.40
C GLU A 348 -24.50 -8.23 18.47
N THR A 349 -24.44 -8.68 19.72
CA THR A 349 -23.98 -7.89 20.85
C THR A 349 -22.47 -7.76 20.86
N THR A 350 -21.99 -6.57 21.23
CA THR A 350 -20.55 -6.35 21.42
C THR A 350 -20.19 -6.53 22.89
N ASN A 351 -18.96 -7.00 23.18
CA ASN A 351 -18.44 -7.14 24.55
C ASN A 351 -18.59 -5.89 25.43
N ARG A 352 -18.71 -4.69 24.84
CA ARG A 352 -18.86 -3.43 25.59
C ARG A 352 -20.25 -3.24 26.20
N GLU A 353 -21.29 -3.85 25.63
CA GLU A 353 -22.67 -3.73 26.16
C GLU A 353 -22.94 -4.74 27.29
N VAL A 354 -22.15 -5.82 27.36
CA VAL A 354 -22.27 -6.84 28.41
C VAL A 354 -21.66 -6.36 29.73
N MET A 355 -20.69 -5.44 29.70
CA MET A 355 -20.05 -4.87 30.90
C MET A 355 -20.79 -3.68 31.54
N SER A 356 -21.96 -3.29 31.01
CA SER A 356 -22.78 -2.19 31.54
C SER A 356 -24.01 -2.64 32.33
N TRP A 357 -23.99 -3.87 32.87
CA TRP A 357 -25.05 -4.42 33.73
C TRP A 357 -24.53 -4.73 35.14
#